data_AF-A0A7J9NV37-F1
#
_entry.id   AF-A0A7J9NV37-F1
#
_cell.length_a   1.000
_cell.length_b   1.000
_cell.length_c   1.000
_cell.angle_alpha   90.00
_cell.angle_beta   90.00
_cell.angle_gamma   90.00
#
_symmetry.space_group_name_H-M   'P 1'
#
loop_
_entity.id
_entity.type
_entity.pdbx_description
1 polymer ?
#
loop_
_entity_poly.entity_id
_entity_poly.type
_entity_poly.pdbx_seq_one_letter_code
_entity_poly.pdbx_strand_id
1 'polypeptide(L)'
;MFLKILSKSNAKEILMLLNEFGELYFGQIQKELDKPKSNLSRILSELQENGLVSKRTEESDEDGRILKNYYTLTKLGDIAIEIYNYENKMEEMSEKT
;
A
#
# COMPACT_ATOMS: atom_id res chain seq x y z
N MET A 1 -11.12 -11.35 8.13
CA MET A 1 -11.24 -10.56 6.88
C MET A 1 -10.00 -9.69 6.66
N PHE A 2 -9.54 -8.91 7.65
CA PHE A 2 -8.27 -8.16 7.60
C PHE A 2 -7.01 -9.02 7.46
N LEU A 3 -6.88 -10.08 8.26
CA LEU A 3 -5.70 -10.96 8.16
C LEU A 3 -5.55 -11.58 6.76
N LYS A 4 -6.65 -11.82 6.03
CA LYS A 4 -6.62 -12.36 4.67
C LYS A 4 -6.04 -11.37 3.65
N ILE A 5 -6.28 -10.07 3.82
CA ILE A 5 -5.67 -9.05 2.95
C ILE A 5 -4.22 -8.81 3.38
N LEU A 6 -3.95 -8.73 4.68
CA LEU A 6 -2.60 -8.49 5.21
C LEU A 6 -1.64 -9.65 4.94
N SER A 7 -2.13 -10.88 4.84
CA SER A 7 -1.31 -12.06 4.49
C SER A 7 -0.92 -12.13 3.01
N LYS A 8 -1.39 -11.21 2.16
CA LYS A 8 -0.97 -11.17 0.75
C LYS A 8 0.37 -10.45 0.65
N SER A 9 1.35 -11.06 -0.01
CA SER A 9 2.66 -10.43 -0.25
C SER A 9 2.53 -9.05 -0.89
N ASN A 10 1.69 -8.94 -1.94
CA ASN A 10 1.45 -7.66 -2.62
C ASN A 10 0.82 -6.59 -1.71
N ALA A 11 0.04 -6.98 -0.68
CA ALA A 11 -0.50 -6.02 0.28
C ALA A 11 0.59 -5.53 1.23
N LYS A 12 1.42 -6.44 1.76
CA LYS A 12 2.57 -6.12 2.62
C LYS A 12 3.50 -5.13 1.91
N GLU A 13 3.90 -5.45 0.68
CA GLU A 13 4.80 -4.60 -0.11
C GLU A 13 4.24 -3.18 -0.33
N ILE A 14 2.96 -3.04 -0.67
CA ILE A 14 2.36 -1.72 -0.88
C ILE A 14 2.24 -0.94 0.42
N LEU A 15 1.79 -1.58 1.50
CA LEU A 15 1.63 -0.91 2.79
C LEU A 15 2.98 -0.47 3.35
N MET A 16 4.02 -1.31 3.25
CA MET A 16 5.38 -0.96 3.65
C MET A 16 5.95 0.18 2.78
N LEU A 17 5.72 0.16 1.47
CA LEU A 17 6.14 1.25 0.57
C LEU A 17 5.46 2.58 0.95
N LEU A 18 4.15 2.57 1.19
CA LEU A 18 3.42 3.77 1.62
C LEU A 18 3.84 4.22 3.03
N ASN A 19 4.22 3.30 3.91
CA ASN A 19 4.77 3.64 5.23
C ASN A 19 6.13 4.35 5.11
N GLU A 20 6.96 3.94 4.15
CA GLU A 20 8.28 4.54 3.91
C GLU A 20 8.18 5.93 3.26
N PHE A 21 7.33 6.09 2.24
CA PHE A 21 7.26 7.31 1.42
C PHE A 21 6.09 8.25 1.77
N GLY A 22 5.13 7.80 2.58
CA GLY A 22 3.95 8.55 3.01
C GLY A 22 2.82 8.63 1.97
N GLU A 23 3.08 9.26 0.83
CA GLU A 23 2.11 9.40 -0.27
C GLU A 23 2.77 9.17 -1.62
N LEU A 24 2.17 8.30 -2.44
CA LEU A 24 2.66 7.98 -3.78
C LEU A 24 1.52 7.93 -4.79
N TYR A 25 1.78 8.37 -6.02
CA TYR A 25 0.83 8.16 -7.12
C TYR A 25 0.97 6.77 -7.73
N PHE A 26 -0.09 6.29 -8.39
CA PHE A 26 -0.15 4.94 -8.97
C PHE A 26 1.12 4.53 -9.75
N GLY A 27 1.63 5.42 -10.60
CA GLY A 27 2.81 5.15 -11.42
C GLY A 27 4.13 5.08 -10.63
N GLN A 28 4.25 5.78 -9.50
CA GLN A 28 5.37 5.59 -8.58
C GLN A 28 5.31 4.20 -7.96
N ILE A 29 4.16 3.84 -7.39
CA ILE A 29 3.96 2.52 -6.77
C ILE A 29 4.23 1.41 -7.79
N GLN A 30 3.77 1.58 -9.03
CA GLN A 30 4.02 0.63 -10.11
C GLN A 30 5.52 0.48 -10.41
N LYS A 31 6.26 1.60 -10.43
CA LYS A 31 7.69 1.61 -10.72
C LYS A 31 8.50 0.98 -9.60
N GLU A 32 8.19 1.30 -8.35
CA GLU A 32 8.94 0.77 -7.19
C GLU A 32 8.71 -0.73 -6.99
N LEU A 33 7.51 -1.24 -7.27
CA LEU A 33 7.17 -2.65 -7.03
C LEU A 33 7.31 -3.56 -8.26
N ASP A 34 7.59 -3.00 -9.43
CA ASP A 34 7.65 -3.71 -10.73
C ASP A 34 6.46 -4.67 -10.96
N LYS A 35 5.23 -4.20 -10.67
CA LYS A 35 4.01 -5.01 -10.78
C LYS A 35 3.19 -4.69 -12.03
N PRO A 36 2.49 -5.69 -12.61
CA PRO A 36 1.51 -5.45 -13.67
C PRO A 36 0.41 -4.49 -13.19
N LYS A 37 0.02 -3.55 -14.05
CA LYS A 37 -1.01 -2.54 -13.76
C LYS A 37 -2.30 -3.15 -13.22
N SER A 38 -2.78 -4.24 -13.83
CA SER A 38 -4.01 -4.93 -13.41
C SER A 38 -3.93 -5.50 -11.99
N ASN A 39 -2.78 -6.06 -11.62
CA ASN A 39 -2.55 -6.59 -10.28
C ASN A 39 -2.51 -5.44 -9.25
N LEU A 40 -1.74 -4.39 -9.56
CA LEU A 40 -1.61 -3.23 -8.69
C LEU A 40 -2.95 -2.51 -8.47
N SER A 41 -3.72 -2.28 -9.54
CA SER A 41 -5.06 -1.68 -9.42
C SER A 41 -5.97 -2.53 -8.56
N ARG A 42 -5.97 -3.86 -8.73
CA ARG A 42 -6.82 -4.74 -7.94
C ARG A 42 -6.47 -4.66 -6.45
N ILE A 43 -5.20 -4.78 -6.10
CA ILE A 43 -4.80 -4.79 -4.69
C ILE A 43 -4.97 -3.41 -4.04
N LEU A 44 -4.72 -2.30 -4.74
CA LEU A 44 -4.99 -0.96 -4.22
C LEU A 44 -6.49 -0.74 -3.99
N SER A 45 -7.35 -1.21 -4.88
CA SER A 45 -8.81 -1.20 -4.66
C SER A 45 -9.19 -2.02 -3.45
N GLU A 46 -8.67 -3.25 -3.31
CA GLU A 46 -8.94 -4.10 -2.15
C GLU A 46 -8.47 -3.43 -0.83
N LEU A 47 -7.27 -2.82 -0.81
CA LEU A 47 -6.76 -2.09 0.35
C LEU A 47 -7.63 -0.88 0.70
N GLN A 48 -8.11 -0.16 -0.31
CA GLN A 48 -9.01 0.98 -0.15
C GLN A 48 -10.38 0.53 0.40
N GLU A 49 -10.96 -0.53 -0.16
CA GLU A 49 -12.24 -1.11 0.29
C GLU A 49 -12.18 -1.60 1.74
N ASN A 50 -11.02 -2.08 2.19
CA ASN A 50 -10.78 -2.47 3.58
C ASN A 50 -10.36 -1.28 4.47
N GLY A 51 -10.30 -0.06 3.93
CA GLY A 51 -9.97 1.16 4.68
C GLY A 51 -8.52 1.25 5.14
N LEU A 52 -7.60 0.46 4.56
CA LEU A 52 -6.17 0.47 4.89
C LEU A 52 -5.44 1.63 4.18
N VAL A 53 -5.92 2.01 3.00
CA VAL A 53 -5.34 3.06 2.16
C VAL A 53 -6.45 4.04 1.76
N SER A 54 -6.13 5.33 1.75
CA SER A 54 -6.99 6.35 1.16
C SER A 54 -6.47 6.75 -0.21
N LYS A 55 -7.39 7.23 -1.07
CA LYS A 55 -7.09 7.66 -2.42
C LYS A 55 -7.56 9.10 -2.61
N ARG A 56 -6.69 9.98 -3.11
CA ARG A 56 -7.07 11.29 -3.64
C ARG A 56 -6.76 11.37 -5.12
N THR A 57 -7.63 12.04 -5.88
CA THR A 57 -7.40 12.34 -7.28
C THR A 57 -7.00 13.80 -7.37
N GLU A 58 -5.82 14.06 -7.93
CA GLU A 58 -5.43 15.39 -8.34
C GLU A 58 -6.11 15.67 -9.68
N GLU A 59 -7.09 16.58 -9.65
CA GLU A 59 -7.79 17.03 -10.83
C GLU A 59 -6.86 17.86 -11.73
N SER A 60 -7.04 17.68 -13.03
CA SER A 60 -6.32 18.39 -14.06
C SER A 60 -6.71 19.85 -14.11
N ASP A 61 -5.74 20.70 -14.34
CA ASP A 61 -5.88 22.07 -14.81
C ASP A 61 -6.57 22.15 -16.19
N GLU A 62 -7.11 23.33 -16.52
CA GLU A 62 -7.96 23.62 -17.71
C GLU A 62 -7.37 23.16 -19.06
N ASP A 63 -6.05 22.89 -19.11
CA ASP A 63 -5.29 22.41 -20.28
C ASP A 63 -5.29 20.88 -20.46
N GLY A 64 -6.03 20.11 -19.65
CA GLY A 64 -6.35 18.70 -19.95
C GLY A 64 -5.25 17.67 -19.69
N ARG A 65 -4.33 17.94 -18.74
CA ARG A 65 -3.30 16.96 -18.32
C ARG A 65 -3.87 15.84 -17.43
N ILE A 66 -3.12 14.76 -17.25
CA ILE A 66 -3.62 13.48 -16.73
C ILE A 66 -3.94 13.55 -15.22
N LEU A 67 -5.15 13.10 -14.85
CA LEU A 67 -5.58 12.85 -13.48
C LEU A 67 -4.62 11.89 -12.78
N LYS A 68 -3.99 12.35 -11.69
CA LYS A 68 -3.11 11.49 -10.87
C LYS A 68 -3.87 11.00 -9.64
N ASN A 69 -3.85 9.68 -9.46
CA ASN A 69 -4.36 9.04 -8.26
C ASN A 69 -3.22 8.84 -7.27
N TYR A 70 -3.29 9.53 -6.13
CA TYR A 70 -2.37 9.40 -5.00
C TYR A 70 -2.98 8.52 -3.92
N TYR A 71 -2.11 7.77 -3.25
CA TYR A 71 -2.47 6.83 -2.21
C TYR A 71 -1.62 7.09 -0.97
N THR A 72 -2.25 7.03 0.19
CA THR A 72 -1.60 7.19 1.50
C THR A 72 -2.24 6.26 2.52
N LEU A 73 -1.50 5.87 3.56
CA LEU A 73 -2.04 5.06 4.64
C LEU A 73 -3.15 5.82 5.37
N THR A 74 -4.17 5.07 5.80
CA THR A 74 -5.11 5.58 6.80
C THR A 74 -4.56 5.29 8.20
N LYS A 75 -5.22 5.82 9.24
CA LYS A 75 -4.95 5.42 10.64
C LYS A 75 -5.04 3.90 10.85
N LEU A 76 -5.94 3.22 10.11
CA LEU A 76 -6.06 1.77 10.17
C LEU A 76 -4.92 1.08 9.42
N GLY A 77 -4.47 1.66 8.29
CA GLY A 77 -3.26 1.25 7.60
C GLY A 77 -2.03 1.31 8.48
N ASP A 78 -1.84 2.40 9.23
CA ASP A 78 -0.73 2.57 10.17
C ASP A 78 -0.75 1.48 11.26
N ILE A 79 -1.91 1.18 11.83
CA ILE A 79 -2.06 0.07 12.80
C ILE A 79 -1.74 -1.27 12.15
N ALA A 80 -2.07 -1.47 10.88
CA ALA A 80 -1.75 -2.70 10.17
C ALA A 80 -0.24 -2.89 9.94
N ILE A 81 0.54 -1.81 9.80
CA ILE A 81 2.00 -1.88 9.72
C ILE A 81 2.60 -2.52 10.97
N GLU A 82 2.02 -2.26 12.15
CA GLU A 82 2.51 -2.86 13.40
C GLU A 82 2.47 -4.39 13.35
N ILE A 83 1.51 -4.99 12.65
CA ILE A 83 1.44 -6.45 12.48
C ILE A 83 2.68 -6.96 11.73
N TYR A 84 3.11 -6.28 10.69
CA TYR A 84 4.33 -6.62 9.95
C TYR A 84 5.58 -6.39 10.78
N ASN A 85 5.61 -5.33 11.60
CA ASN A 85 6.73 -5.08 12.52
C ASN A 85 6.85 -6.20 13.56
N TYR A 86 5.74 -6.72 14.10
CA TYR A 86 5.75 -7.86 14.99
C TYR A 86 6.16 -9.16 14.30
N GLU A 87 5.67 -9.40 13.08
CA GLU A 87 6.09 -10.55 12.25
C GLU A 87 7.62 -10.56 12.06
N ASN A 88 8.20 -9.45 11.63
CA ASN A 88 9.65 -9.34 11.44
C ASN A 88 10.42 -9.56 12.76
N LYS A 89 9.95 -9.01 13.88
CA LYS A 89 10.54 -9.25 15.22
C LYS A 89 10.52 -10.73 15.60
N MET A 90 9.44 -11.44 15.28
CA MET A 90 9.32 -12.88 15.56
C MET A 90 10.32 -13.69 14.71
N GLU A 91 10.47 -13.35 13.44
CA GLU A 91 11.46 -13.96 12.54
C GLU A 91 12.88 -13.80 13.12
N GLU A 92 13.27 -12.57 13.49
CA GLU A 92 14.57 -12.29 14.10
C GLU A 92 14.83 -13.05 15.41
N MET A 93 13.81 -13.31 16.21
CA MET A 93 13.92 -14.09 17.45
C MET A 93 14.05 -15.59 17.15
N SER A 94 13.37 -16.07 16.12
CA SER A 94 13.41 -17.48 15.71
C SER A 94 14.77 -17.89 15.14
N GLU A 95 15.45 -17.00 14.42
CA GLU A 95 16.77 -17.25 13.84
C GLU A 95 17.91 -17.27 14.88
N LYS A 96 17.65 -16.73 16.08
CA LYS A 96 18.62 -16.67 17.20
C LYS A 96 18.52 -17.87 18.15
N THR A 97 17.59 -18.80 17.92
CA THR A 97 17.33 -19.98 18.76
C THR A 97 17.81 -21.24 18.08
#